data_AF-A0A852AWW3-F1
#
_entry.id   AF-A0A852AWW3-F1
#
_cell.length_a   1.000
_cell.length_b   1.000
_cell.length_c   1.000
_cell.angle_alpha   90.00
_cell.angle_beta   90.00
_cell.angle_gamma   90.00
#
_symmetry.space_group_name_H-M   'P 1'
#
loop_
_entity.id
_entity.type
_entity.pdbx_description
1 polymer ?
#
loop_
_entity_poly.entity_id
_entity_poly.type
_entity_poly.pdbx_seq_one_letter_code
_entity_poly.pdbx_strand_id
1 'polypeptide(L)'
;QGLGQTRFICTSVPLDGDVCAASALGTGSAEELKGTVLQLRETVLQQKETIMNQKETIRELTAKLGRCESQSVLELPGEGKGRKGFSKNTMGDLSRPAAAETLSQLGQTLQSLKTRLENLEQFSRMNSSSQTNNLKDILQNKIDDLEKQVLSRVNSLEEGKLSPRNESEERGKIESTLTSLHQRISDLEKGQKDNRPPDRFQLTFPLRTNYMYAKVKKSLPEMYAFSICMWIKSSASPGMGTPFSYAVPGQANELVLIEWGNNPMEILINDKVAKLPFAINDGKWHHICVTWTTRDGVWEAYQDGTQTGNGENLAPYHPIKPQGVLVLGQEQ
;
A
#
# COMPACT_ATOMS: atom_id res chain seq x y z
N GLN A 1 -4.91 25.43 -33.73
CA GLN A 1 -5.09 25.17 -32.28
C GLN A 1 -4.73 23.71 -32.06
N GLY A 2 -3.66 23.42 -31.32
CA GLY A 2 -3.21 22.05 -31.08
C GLY A 2 -4.14 21.35 -30.10
N LEU A 3 -4.85 20.32 -30.55
CA LEU A 3 -5.54 19.38 -29.68
C LEU A 3 -4.47 18.65 -28.86
N GLY A 4 -4.23 19.12 -27.64
CA GLY A 4 -3.32 18.46 -26.72
C GLY A 4 -3.79 17.03 -26.47
N GLN A 5 -2.92 16.04 -26.64
CA GLN A 5 -3.20 14.64 -26.31
C GLN A 5 -3.65 14.54 -24.85
N THR A 6 -4.92 14.24 -24.64
CA THR A 6 -5.46 14.02 -23.30
C THR A 6 -5.16 12.60 -22.85
N ARG A 7 -4.29 12.45 -21.85
CA ARG A 7 -3.99 11.18 -21.19
C ARG A 7 -4.88 11.01 -19.97
N PHE A 8 -5.56 9.88 -19.86
CA PHE A 8 -6.36 9.52 -18.69
C PHE A 8 -5.51 8.68 -17.72
N ILE A 9 -5.37 9.16 -16.48
CA ILE A 9 -4.62 8.47 -15.42
C ILE A 9 -5.62 8.08 -14.33
N CYS A 10 -5.74 6.78 -14.08
CA CYS A 10 -6.52 6.26 -12.95
C CYS A 10 -5.68 6.38 -11.68
N THR A 11 -6.19 7.09 -10.69
CA THR A 11 -5.59 7.19 -9.35
C THR A 11 -6.59 6.66 -8.33
N SER A 12 -6.14 5.82 -7.41
CA SER A 12 -6.97 5.32 -6.31
C SER A 12 -7.53 6.49 -5.49
N VAL A 13 -8.76 6.33 -4.97
CA VAL A 13 -9.39 7.27 -4.03
C VAL A 13 -9.70 6.49 -2.75
N PRO A 14 -9.42 7.06 -1.57
CA PRO A 14 -9.83 6.45 -0.30
C PRO A 14 -11.35 6.32 -0.19
N LEU A 15 -11.80 5.29 0.51
CA LEU A 15 -13.22 4.94 0.69
C LEU A 15 -14.04 5.96 1.53
N ASP A 16 -13.42 7.00 2.08
CA ASP A 16 -14.09 7.98 2.95
C ASP A 16 -14.36 9.32 2.23
N GLY A 17 -15.22 9.28 1.21
CA GLY A 17 -15.72 10.46 0.51
C GLY A 17 -17.20 10.31 0.21
N ASP A 18 -18.03 10.77 1.14
CA ASP A 18 -19.49 10.74 1.07
C ASP A 18 -20.03 11.75 0.04
N VAL A 19 -20.71 11.27 -1.03
CA VAL A 19 -21.60 12.07 -1.91
C VAL A 19 -22.75 11.20 -2.45
N CYS A 20 -23.89 11.29 -1.75
CA CYS A 20 -25.30 11.23 -2.15
C CYS A 20 -25.84 10.22 -3.19
N ALA A 21 -26.56 9.24 -2.65
CA ALA A 21 -27.98 8.85 -2.88
C ALA A 21 -28.61 8.90 -4.28
N ALA A 22 -28.95 7.71 -4.80
CA ALA A 22 -30.23 7.46 -5.46
C ALA A 22 -30.68 5.99 -5.20
N SER A 23 -31.94 5.86 -4.83
CA SER A 23 -32.68 4.69 -4.37
C SER A 23 -33.19 3.78 -5.50
N ALA A 24 -33.23 2.45 -5.29
CA ALA A 24 -34.45 1.61 -5.41
C ALA A 24 -34.19 0.10 -5.18
N LEU A 25 -34.79 -0.40 -4.09
CA LEU A 25 -35.62 -1.61 -3.95
C LEU A 25 -35.18 -2.97 -4.56
N GLY A 26 -34.91 -3.90 -3.64
CA GLY A 26 -35.01 -5.36 -3.83
C GLY A 26 -35.28 -6.03 -2.48
N THR A 27 -36.55 -6.15 -2.10
CA THR A 27 -37.01 -6.74 -0.84
C THR A 27 -37.02 -8.27 -0.92
N GLY A 28 -36.23 -8.92 -0.08
CA GLY A 28 -36.26 -10.38 0.12
C GLY A 28 -35.08 -10.94 0.92
N SER A 29 -33.87 -10.37 0.76
CA SER A 29 -32.64 -10.79 1.47
C SER A 29 -32.00 -9.67 2.31
N ALA A 30 -32.51 -8.44 2.17
CA ALA A 30 -31.94 -7.25 2.80
C ALA A 30 -32.13 -7.20 4.32
N GLU A 31 -33.12 -7.87 4.90
CA GLU A 31 -33.37 -7.87 6.35
C GLU A 31 -32.33 -8.70 7.11
N GLU A 32 -31.94 -9.89 6.60
CA GLU A 32 -30.86 -10.70 7.20
C GLU A 32 -29.48 -10.02 7.06
N LEU A 33 -29.23 -9.39 5.91
CA LEU A 33 -28.01 -8.60 5.67
C LEU A 33 -27.96 -7.34 6.55
N LYS A 34 -29.10 -6.67 6.78
CA LYS A 34 -29.17 -5.55 7.74
C LYS A 34 -28.95 -6.04 9.18
N GLY A 35 -29.52 -7.18 9.56
CA GLY A 35 -29.31 -7.78 10.88
C GLY A 35 -27.84 -8.12 11.14
N THR A 36 -27.19 -8.76 10.17
CA THR A 36 -25.75 -9.09 10.27
C THR A 36 -24.85 -7.85 10.27
N VAL A 37 -25.16 -6.83 9.46
CA VAL A 37 -24.42 -5.55 9.47
C VAL A 37 -24.59 -4.81 10.79
N LEU A 38 -25.79 -4.80 11.38
CA LEU A 38 -26.02 -4.19 12.71
C LEU A 38 -25.27 -4.95 13.81
N GLN A 39 -25.28 -6.27 13.78
CA GLN A 39 -24.54 -7.10 14.73
C GLN A 39 -23.01 -6.93 14.59
N LEU A 40 -22.50 -6.81 13.37
CA LEU A 40 -21.09 -6.48 13.12
C LEU A 40 -20.73 -5.07 13.62
N ARG A 41 -21.63 -4.09 13.43
CA ARG A 41 -21.43 -2.74 13.95
C ARG A 41 -21.37 -2.72 15.49
N GLU A 42 -22.23 -3.48 16.15
CA GLU A 42 -22.26 -3.60 17.60
C GLU A 42 -20.99 -4.28 18.14
N THR A 43 -20.56 -5.39 17.52
CA THR A 43 -19.32 -6.07 17.91
C THR A 43 -18.06 -5.21 17.71
N VAL A 44 -18.00 -4.41 16.64
CA VAL A 44 -16.91 -3.45 16.42
C VAL A 44 -16.91 -2.35 17.48
N LEU A 45 -18.08 -1.84 17.88
CA LEU A 45 -18.18 -0.85 18.95
C LEU A 45 -17.74 -1.45 20.30
N GLN A 46 -18.15 -2.69 20.61
CA GLN A 46 -17.73 -3.41 21.81
C GLN A 46 -16.20 -3.64 21.85
N GLN A 47 -15.61 -4.03 20.71
CA GLN A 47 -14.16 -4.20 20.59
C GLN A 47 -13.43 -2.86 20.74
N LYS A 48 -13.95 -1.78 20.16
CA LYS A 48 -13.38 -0.43 20.30
C LYS A 48 -13.38 0.02 21.77
N GLU A 49 -14.47 -0.20 22.49
CA GLU A 49 -14.56 0.13 23.92
C GLU A 49 -13.58 -0.71 24.76
N THR A 50 -13.45 -2.00 24.44
CA THR A 50 -12.48 -2.90 25.10
C THR A 50 -11.05 -2.43 24.89
N ILE A 51 -10.70 -2.06 23.65
CA ILE A 51 -9.36 -1.53 23.31
C ILE A 51 -9.12 -0.18 24.00
N MET A 52 -10.13 0.68 24.09
CA MET A 52 -10.03 1.96 24.79
C MET A 52 -9.77 1.75 26.29
N ASN A 53 -10.48 0.82 26.92
CA ASN A 53 -10.25 0.45 28.33
C ASN A 53 -8.85 -0.14 28.53
N GLN A 54 -8.40 -1.03 27.63
CA GLN A 54 -7.03 -1.56 27.66
C GLN A 54 -5.97 -0.48 27.48
N LYS A 55 -6.23 0.53 26.63
CA LYS A 55 -5.31 1.65 26.45
C LYS A 55 -5.23 2.53 27.69
N GLU A 56 -6.35 2.73 28.38
CA GLU A 56 -6.37 3.51 29.62
C GLU A 56 -5.68 2.77 30.77
N THR A 57 -5.88 1.46 30.90
CA THR A 57 -5.13 0.65 31.88
C THR A 57 -3.64 0.65 31.59
N ILE A 58 -3.22 0.57 30.31
CA ILE A 58 -1.81 0.71 29.94
C ILE A 58 -1.27 2.09 30.33
N ARG A 59 -2.01 3.18 30.09
CA ARG A 59 -1.58 4.52 30.53
C ARG A 59 -1.46 4.61 32.04
N GLU A 60 -2.42 4.10 32.79
CA GLU A 60 -2.41 4.13 34.25
C GLU A 60 -1.23 3.32 34.80
N LEU A 61 -0.98 2.12 34.26
CA LEU A 61 0.17 1.30 34.60
C LEU A 61 1.48 2.01 34.26
N THR A 62 1.57 2.66 33.10
CA THR A 62 2.75 3.43 32.68
C THR A 62 2.99 4.63 33.61
N ALA A 63 1.92 5.33 34.03
CA ALA A 63 2.02 6.44 34.97
C ALA A 63 2.41 5.98 36.38
N LYS A 64 1.93 4.81 36.83
CA LYS A 64 2.32 4.18 38.10
C LYS A 64 3.78 3.72 38.08
N LEU A 65 4.26 3.18 36.95
CA LEU A 65 5.67 2.83 36.75
C LEU A 65 6.56 4.08 36.85
N GLY A 66 6.18 5.16 36.16
CA GLY A 66 6.93 6.43 36.22
C GLY A 66 6.95 7.06 37.62
N ARG A 67 5.89 6.87 38.42
CA ARG A 67 5.89 7.31 39.83
C ARG A 67 6.84 6.48 40.70
N CYS A 68 6.90 5.16 40.50
CA CYS A 68 7.87 4.31 41.19
C CYS A 68 9.32 4.67 40.83
N GLU A 69 9.59 5.01 39.57
CA GLU A 69 10.92 5.49 39.17
C GLU A 69 11.25 6.85 39.79
N SER A 70 10.29 7.79 39.84
CA SER A 70 10.51 9.12 40.42
C SER A 70 10.66 9.15 41.96
N GLN A 71 10.10 8.18 42.68
CA GLN A 71 10.25 8.06 44.14
C GLN A 71 11.61 7.46 44.55
N SER A 72 12.37 6.89 43.62
CA SER A 72 13.71 6.36 43.90
C SER A 72 14.83 7.42 43.95
N VAL A 73 14.53 8.70 43.66
CA VAL A 73 15.57 9.73 43.38
C VAL A 73 15.64 10.88 44.41
N LEU A 74 14.81 10.92 45.45
CA LEU A 74 14.86 12.02 46.43
C LEU A 74 14.82 11.53 47.88
N GLU A 75 15.99 11.36 48.49
CA GLU A 75 16.23 11.72 49.90
C GLU A 75 17.73 11.64 50.25
N LEU A 76 18.37 12.80 50.39
CA LEU A 76 19.57 13.00 51.21
C LEU A 76 19.26 14.18 52.14
N PRO A 77 19.25 13.96 53.46
CA PRO A 77 19.70 15.00 54.38
C PRO A 77 20.83 14.49 55.28
N GLY A 78 21.90 15.29 55.31
CA GLY A 78 23.03 15.13 56.20
C GLY A 78 22.70 15.38 57.67
N GLU A 79 23.47 14.65 58.48
CA GLU A 79 23.63 14.57 59.92
C GLU A 79 23.34 15.80 60.81
N GLY A 80 22.87 15.51 62.03
CA GLY A 80 22.85 16.46 63.15
C GLY A 80 22.38 15.88 64.50
N LYS A 81 23.30 15.18 65.19
CA LYS A 81 23.33 14.71 66.61
C LYS A 81 22.28 15.24 67.62
N GLY A 82 21.77 14.35 68.50
CA GLY A 82 21.37 14.76 69.86
C GLY A 82 20.41 13.89 70.70
N ARG A 83 20.91 12.81 71.31
CA ARG A 83 20.64 12.26 72.68
C ARG A 83 19.20 12.10 73.26
N LYS A 84 19.00 10.88 73.81
CA LYS A 84 18.11 10.37 74.90
C LYS A 84 16.74 9.74 74.52
N GLY A 85 16.57 8.47 74.92
CA GLY A 85 15.35 8.02 75.60
C GLY A 85 14.67 6.72 75.11
N PHE A 86 15.07 5.59 75.72
CA PHE A 86 14.21 4.51 76.24
C PHE A 86 13.28 3.68 75.31
N SER A 87 13.53 2.35 75.34
CA SER A 87 12.57 1.23 75.30
C SER A 87 11.86 0.90 73.97
N LYS A 88 12.20 -0.25 73.35
CA LYS A 88 11.55 -1.57 73.57
C LYS A 88 11.75 -2.48 72.35
N ASN A 89 12.59 -3.49 72.55
CA ASN A 89 12.50 -4.87 72.06
C ASN A 89 12.53 -5.22 70.55
N THR A 90 13.36 -6.24 70.31
CA THR A 90 13.20 -7.44 69.44
C THR A 90 13.86 -7.45 68.06
N MET A 91 15.01 -8.14 68.05
CA MET A 91 15.62 -9.04 67.06
C MET A 91 15.33 -8.87 65.56
N GLY A 92 16.43 -8.84 64.81
CA GLY A 92 16.65 -9.88 63.80
C GLY A 92 16.60 -9.43 62.34
N ASP A 93 17.80 -9.13 61.85
CA ASP A 93 18.26 -9.37 60.49
C ASP A 93 17.64 -8.58 59.32
N LEU A 94 18.43 -7.61 58.87
CA LEU A 94 18.39 -7.11 57.51
C LEU A 94 18.86 -8.22 56.56
N SER A 95 18.22 -8.29 55.38
CA SER A 95 18.69 -8.90 54.13
C SER A 95 18.16 -10.32 53.83
N ARG A 96 17.11 -10.42 52.98
CA ARG A 96 16.99 -11.40 51.86
C ARG A 96 15.68 -11.49 51.02
N PRO A 97 14.49 -10.90 51.31
CA PRO A 97 13.30 -11.26 50.52
C PRO A 97 13.24 -10.63 49.11
N ALA A 98 13.68 -9.37 48.95
CA ALA A 98 13.51 -8.64 47.69
C ALA A 98 14.35 -9.20 46.52
N ALA A 99 15.52 -9.79 46.80
CA ALA A 99 16.35 -10.43 45.78
C ALA A 99 15.79 -11.80 45.35
N ALA A 100 15.15 -12.53 46.26
CA ALA A 100 14.57 -13.84 45.94
C ALA A 100 13.28 -13.70 45.11
N GLU A 101 12.49 -12.67 45.37
CA GLU A 101 11.24 -12.41 44.64
C GLU A 101 11.53 -11.86 43.22
N THR A 102 12.51 -10.97 43.10
CA THR A 102 12.97 -10.48 41.78
C THR A 102 13.65 -11.56 40.94
N LEU A 103 14.43 -12.46 41.55
CA LEU A 103 15.00 -13.62 40.84
C LEU A 103 13.93 -14.63 40.40
N SER A 104 12.86 -14.82 41.18
CA SER A 104 11.73 -15.67 40.80
C SER A 104 10.93 -15.06 39.63
N GLN A 105 10.69 -13.75 39.66
CA GLN A 105 10.06 -13.03 38.55
C GLN A 105 10.92 -13.01 37.29
N LEU A 106 12.24 -12.85 37.43
CA LEU A 106 13.17 -12.93 36.30
C LEU A 106 13.25 -14.36 35.74
N GLY A 107 13.18 -15.38 36.61
CA GLY A 107 13.12 -16.78 36.21
C GLY A 107 11.84 -17.11 35.43
N GLN A 108 10.68 -16.64 35.88
CA GLN A 108 9.40 -16.85 35.19
C GLN A 108 9.33 -16.13 33.84
N THR A 109 9.88 -14.92 33.75
CA THR A 109 9.95 -14.17 32.48
C THR A 109 10.94 -14.78 31.50
N LEU A 110 12.10 -15.27 31.97
CA LEU A 110 13.03 -16.05 31.15
C LEU A 110 12.41 -17.37 30.67
N GLN A 111 11.68 -18.09 31.52
CA GLN A 111 11.00 -19.33 31.11
C GLN A 111 9.92 -19.04 30.05
N SER A 112 9.13 -17.97 30.23
CA SER A 112 8.10 -17.56 29.27
C SER A 112 8.69 -17.10 27.93
N LEU A 113 9.80 -16.36 27.97
CA LEU A 113 10.54 -15.96 26.78
C LEU A 113 11.18 -17.17 26.08
N LYS A 114 11.70 -18.13 26.84
CA LYS A 114 12.23 -19.38 26.31
C LYS A 114 11.17 -20.20 25.59
N THR A 115 9.97 -20.36 26.18
CA THR A 115 8.86 -21.07 25.52
C THR A 115 8.36 -20.32 24.29
N ARG A 116 8.38 -18.99 24.30
CA ARG A 116 8.08 -18.17 23.10
C ARG A 116 9.15 -18.31 22.02
N LEU A 117 10.42 -18.43 22.40
CA LEU A 117 11.53 -18.63 21.47
C LEU A 117 11.49 -20.02 20.86
N GLU A 118 11.18 -21.06 21.64
CA GLU A 118 11.00 -22.45 21.18
C GLU A 118 9.80 -22.57 20.23
N ASN A 119 8.68 -21.88 20.53
CA ASN A 119 7.52 -21.81 19.63
C ASN A 119 7.81 -21.01 18.35
N LEU A 120 8.60 -19.93 18.43
CA LEU A 120 9.06 -19.16 17.26
C LEU A 120 10.07 -19.95 16.41
N GLU A 121 10.95 -20.74 17.02
CA GLU A 121 11.87 -21.65 16.32
C GLU A 121 11.12 -22.81 15.66
N GLN A 122 10.07 -23.37 16.28
CA GLN A 122 9.22 -24.37 15.64
C GLN A 122 8.43 -23.77 14.47
N PHE A 123 7.93 -22.54 14.59
CA PHE A 123 7.26 -21.82 13.50
C PHE A 123 8.23 -21.48 12.36
N SER A 124 9.50 -21.17 12.68
CA SER A 124 10.57 -20.94 11.68
C SER A 124 11.05 -22.23 11.02
N ARG A 125 11.05 -23.38 11.72
CA ARG A 125 11.43 -24.68 11.14
C ARG A 125 10.37 -25.24 10.20
N MET A 126 9.10 -24.87 10.39
CA MET A 126 7.99 -25.26 9.51
C MET A 126 7.89 -24.44 8.21
N ASN A 127 8.66 -23.37 8.07
CA ASN A 127 8.71 -22.58 6.84
C ASN A 127 10.15 -22.38 6.37
N SER A 128 10.79 -23.51 6.05
CA SER A 128 12.12 -23.52 5.45
C SER A 128 12.02 -23.32 3.93
N SER A 129 12.45 -22.15 3.47
CA SER A 129 13.20 -22.07 2.22
C SER A 129 14.24 -20.95 2.31
N SER A 130 15.46 -21.35 2.68
CA SER A 130 16.77 -20.94 2.13
C SER A 130 17.19 -19.46 2.05
N GLN A 131 16.34 -18.46 2.33
CA GLN A 131 16.69 -17.04 2.08
C GLN A 131 17.26 -16.30 3.30
N THR A 132 17.01 -16.75 4.52
CA THR A 132 17.44 -16.03 5.74
C THR A 132 18.90 -16.24 6.13
N ASN A 133 19.50 -17.38 5.74
CA ASN A 133 20.92 -17.65 6.02
C ASN A 133 21.85 -16.78 5.15
N ASN A 134 21.50 -16.52 3.89
CA ASN A 134 22.33 -15.72 2.98
C ASN A 134 22.46 -14.25 3.43
N LEU A 135 21.39 -13.67 3.98
CA LEU A 135 21.42 -12.27 4.44
C LEU A 135 22.29 -12.07 5.67
N LYS A 136 22.31 -13.06 6.58
CA LYS A 136 23.13 -13.02 7.79
C LYS A 136 24.63 -13.09 7.44
N ASP A 137 25.02 -13.97 6.52
CA ASP A 137 26.41 -14.09 6.07
C ASP A 137 26.88 -12.85 5.28
N ILE A 138 25.99 -12.23 4.48
CA ILE A 138 26.32 -10.98 3.77
C ILE A 138 26.54 -9.82 4.76
N LEU A 139 25.74 -9.74 5.81
CA LEU A 139 25.88 -8.70 6.83
C LEU A 139 27.16 -8.90 7.67
N GLN A 140 27.48 -10.13 8.03
CA GLN A 140 28.69 -10.43 8.79
C GLN A 140 29.96 -10.09 7.99
N ASN A 141 30.02 -10.48 6.71
CA ASN A 141 31.14 -10.15 5.84
C ASN A 141 31.34 -8.63 5.64
N LYS A 142 30.25 -7.85 5.62
CA LYS A 142 30.33 -6.37 5.53
C LYS A 142 30.85 -5.72 6.80
N ILE A 143 30.56 -6.29 7.97
CA ILE A 143 31.05 -5.79 9.25
C ILE A 143 32.57 -6.02 9.35
N ASP A 144 33.02 -7.22 8.99
CA ASP A 144 34.45 -7.56 9.02
C ASP A 144 35.29 -6.71 8.04
N ASP A 145 34.73 -6.36 6.88
CA ASP A 145 35.40 -5.50 5.89
C ASP A 145 35.49 -4.04 6.39
N LEU A 146 34.44 -3.54 7.05
CA LEU A 146 34.44 -2.22 7.68
C LEU A 146 35.41 -2.14 8.86
N GLU A 147 35.53 -3.17 9.68
CA GLU A 147 36.50 -3.22 10.78
C GLU A 147 37.94 -3.14 10.26
N LYS A 148 38.27 -3.88 9.20
CA LYS A 148 39.59 -3.81 8.55
C LYS A 148 39.87 -2.42 7.98
N GLN A 149 38.87 -1.79 7.38
CA GLN A 149 39.02 -0.47 6.79
C GLN A 149 39.27 0.61 7.86
N VAL A 150 38.58 0.52 9.01
CA VAL A 150 38.79 1.40 10.16
C VAL A 150 40.17 1.18 10.77
N LEU A 151 40.59 -0.07 10.97
CA LEU A 151 41.92 -0.39 11.48
C LEU A 151 43.05 0.15 10.58
N SER A 152 42.88 0.06 9.25
CA SER A 152 43.85 0.63 8.30
C SER A 152 43.95 2.16 8.38
N ARG A 153 42.82 2.83 8.59
CA ARG A 153 42.74 4.29 8.75
C ARG A 153 43.38 4.72 10.07
N VAL A 154 43.13 4.01 11.16
CA VAL A 154 43.73 4.31 12.48
C VAL A 154 45.25 4.13 12.43
N ASN A 155 45.76 3.05 11.83
CA ASN A 155 47.21 2.85 11.66
C ASN A 155 47.86 3.93 10.78
N SER A 156 47.18 4.38 9.71
CA SER A 156 47.68 5.49 8.88
C SER A 156 47.68 6.85 9.60
N LEU A 157 46.88 6.99 10.66
CA LEU A 157 46.78 8.20 11.47
C LEU A 157 47.77 8.21 12.64
N GLU A 158 48.31 7.05 13.07
CA GLU A 158 49.37 6.97 14.09
C GLU A 158 50.77 7.24 13.54
N GLU A 159 51.04 6.99 12.25
CA GLU A 159 52.38 7.22 11.65
C GLU A 159 52.60 8.66 11.13
N GLY A 160 51.55 9.49 11.04
CA GLY A 160 51.61 10.83 10.44
C GLY A 160 51.59 11.99 11.44
N LYS A 161 52.74 12.35 12.03
CA LYS A 161 52.85 13.58 12.85
C LYS A 161 53.33 14.79 12.03
N LEU A 162 52.41 15.74 11.86
CA LEU A 162 52.54 17.19 11.54
C LEU A 162 52.72 17.66 10.08
N SER A 163 51.65 18.23 9.52
CA SER A 163 51.72 19.41 8.64
C SER A 163 50.45 20.28 8.80
N PRO A 164 50.51 21.49 9.41
CA PRO A 164 49.34 22.32 9.64
C PRO A 164 49.13 23.28 8.46
N ARG A 165 48.84 22.76 7.26
CA ARG A 165 48.58 23.63 6.10
C ARG A 165 47.34 23.33 5.27
N ASN A 166 46.64 22.22 5.48
CA ASN A 166 45.48 21.84 4.66
C ASN A 166 44.18 21.52 5.44
N GLU A 167 44.08 21.86 6.72
CA GLU A 167 42.86 21.57 7.51
C GLU A 167 41.62 22.35 7.01
N SER A 168 41.78 23.56 6.46
CA SER A 168 40.65 24.35 5.95
C SER A 168 40.07 23.83 4.63
N GLU A 169 40.90 23.32 3.72
CA GLU A 169 40.40 22.71 2.48
C GLU A 169 39.74 21.37 2.74
N GLU A 170 40.27 20.58 3.67
CA GLU A 170 39.71 19.28 4.02
C GLU A 170 38.41 19.45 4.83
N ARG A 171 38.34 20.44 5.75
CA ARG A 171 37.09 20.83 6.41
C ARG A 171 36.03 21.33 5.41
N GLY A 172 36.42 22.14 4.42
CA GLY A 172 35.49 22.61 3.39
C GLY A 172 34.94 21.46 2.53
N LYS A 173 35.77 20.46 2.21
CA LYS A 173 35.32 19.24 1.53
C LYS A 173 34.36 18.44 2.41
N ILE A 174 34.70 18.23 3.68
CA ILE A 174 33.84 17.51 4.62
C ILE A 174 32.50 18.23 4.79
N GLU A 175 32.51 19.54 4.95
CA GLU A 175 31.29 20.36 5.07
C GLU A 175 30.44 20.27 3.80
N SER A 176 31.04 20.35 2.61
CA SER A 176 30.31 20.17 1.35
C SER A 176 29.68 18.78 1.20
N THR A 177 30.39 17.73 1.62
CA THR A 177 29.86 16.36 1.60
C THR A 177 28.76 16.17 2.64
N LEU A 178 28.87 16.82 3.79
CA LEU A 178 27.88 16.79 4.86
C LEU A 178 26.60 17.51 4.42
N THR A 179 26.71 18.67 3.76
CA THR A 179 25.56 19.38 3.18
C THR A 179 24.89 18.56 2.09
N SER A 180 25.68 17.90 1.23
CA SER A 180 25.16 17.01 0.19
C SER A 180 24.41 15.81 0.78
N LEU A 181 24.94 15.21 1.85
CA LEU A 181 24.30 14.10 2.56
C LEU A 181 23.03 14.55 3.30
N HIS A 182 23.05 15.71 3.98
CA HIS A 182 21.85 16.26 4.63
C HIS A 182 20.75 16.56 3.62
N GLN A 183 21.10 17.08 2.44
CA GLN A 183 20.13 17.30 1.37
C GLN A 183 19.53 15.96 0.90
N ARG A 184 20.38 14.94 0.71
CA ARG A 184 19.96 13.61 0.25
C ARG A 184 19.11 12.88 1.29
N ILE A 185 19.40 13.04 2.57
CA ILE A 185 18.60 12.52 3.68
C ILE A 185 17.28 13.28 3.75
N SER A 186 17.27 14.61 3.62
CA SER A 186 16.04 15.40 3.57
C SER A 186 15.14 15.03 2.38
N ASP A 187 15.72 14.73 1.22
CA ASP A 187 15.01 14.23 0.05
C ASP A 187 14.45 12.81 0.27
N LEU A 188 15.12 11.98 1.07
CA LEU A 188 14.65 10.65 1.47
C LEU A 188 13.58 10.70 2.59
N GLU A 189 13.72 11.61 3.55
CA GLU A 189 12.81 11.84 4.68
C GLU A 189 11.50 12.53 4.28
N LYS A 190 11.53 13.39 3.25
CA LYS A 190 10.32 13.94 2.62
C LYS A 190 9.50 12.89 1.88
N GLY A 191 10.00 11.65 1.82
CA GLY A 191 9.45 10.58 1.03
C GLY A 191 9.69 10.85 -0.45
N GLN A 192 10.14 9.82 -1.17
CA GLN A 192 9.77 9.74 -2.58
C GLN A 192 8.23 9.80 -2.62
N LYS A 193 7.67 10.99 -2.87
CA LYS A 193 6.41 11.06 -3.61
C LYS A 193 6.73 10.36 -4.91
N ASP A 194 6.32 9.11 -4.96
CA ASP A 194 6.55 8.13 -6.01
C ASP A 194 6.81 8.80 -7.38
N ASN A 195 8.07 8.85 -7.78
CA ASN A 195 8.45 8.76 -9.20
C ASN A 195 8.21 7.33 -9.71
N ARG A 196 7.20 6.63 -9.17
CA ARG A 196 6.66 5.44 -9.78
C ARG A 196 5.92 5.98 -11.01
N PRO A 197 6.36 5.67 -12.23
CA PRO A 197 5.67 6.16 -13.41
C PRO A 197 4.20 5.76 -13.28
N PRO A 198 3.25 6.70 -13.48
CA PRO A 198 1.81 6.48 -13.26
C PRO A 198 1.22 5.36 -14.14
N ASP A 199 2.04 4.74 -14.99
CA ASP A 199 1.67 3.85 -16.07
C ASP A 199 2.11 2.38 -15.83
N ARG A 200 2.84 2.10 -14.73
CA ARG A 200 3.30 0.74 -14.39
C ARG A 200 2.37 0.06 -13.39
N PHE A 201 1.10 -0.04 -13.73
CA PHE A 201 0.12 -0.81 -12.98
C PHE A 201 -0.82 -1.56 -13.93
N GLN A 202 -1.46 -2.60 -13.42
CA GLN A 202 -2.54 -3.31 -14.11
C GLN A 202 -3.75 -3.39 -13.20
N LEU A 203 -4.95 -3.44 -13.79
CA LEU A 203 -6.17 -3.81 -13.07
C LEU A 203 -6.43 -5.29 -13.30
N THR A 204 -6.91 -5.99 -12.27
CA THR A 204 -7.22 -7.41 -12.34
C THR A 204 -8.60 -7.64 -11.80
N PHE A 205 -9.45 -8.24 -12.63
CA PHE A 205 -10.82 -8.62 -12.31
C PHE A 205 -10.85 -10.16 -12.22
N PRO A 206 -10.65 -10.74 -11.03
CA PRO A 206 -10.39 -12.17 -10.89
C PRO A 206 -11.63 -13.03 -11.08
N LEU A 207 -12.82 -12.44 -10.92
CA LEU A 207 -14.11 -13.13 -10.95
C LEU A 207 -15.12 -12.27 -11.69
N ARG A 208 -16.08 -12.94 -12.33
CA ARG A 208 -17.25 -12.28 -12.90
C ARG A 208 -18.19 -11.88 -11.76
N THR A 209 -18.40 -10.57 -11.59
CA THR A 209 -19.35 -10.02 -10.63
C THR A 209 -20.14 -8.88 -11.28
N ASN A 210 -21.13 -8.36 -10.58
CA ASN A 210 -21.91 -7.18 -10.98
C ASN A 210 -21.53 -5.92 -10.17
N TYR A 211 -20.43 -5.95 -9.41
CA TYR A 211 -20.04 -4.87 -8.51
C TYR A 211 -18.55 -4.50 -8.57
N MET A 212 -17.68 -5.33 -9.16
CA MET A 212 -16.27 -4.98 -9.35
C MET A 212 -16.11 -4.18 -10.64
N TYR A 213 -15.72 -2.92 -10.52
CA TYR A 213 -15.45 -2.04 -11.65
C TYR A 213 -14.46 -0.95 -11.27
N ALA A 214 -13.83 -0.33 -12.27
CA ALA A 214 -13.05 0.88 -12.08
C ALA A 214 -13.69 2.04 -12.83
N LYS A 215 -14.02 3.12 -12.12
CA LYS A 215 -14.55 4.35 -12.73
C LYS A 215 -13.40 5.28 -13.09
N VAL A 216 -13.34 5.71 -14.34
CA VAL A 216 -12.39 6.73 -14.78
C VAL A 216 -12.86 8.09 -14.26
N LYS A 217 -11.94 8.85 -13.62
CA LYS A 217 -12.28 10.11 -12.93
C LYS A 217 -12.75 11.22 -13.87
N LYS A 218 -12.17 11.28 -15.07
CA LYS A 218 -12.51 12.28 -16.08
C LYS A 218 -13.52 11.69 -17.05
N SER A 219 -14.52 12.49 -17.39
CA SER A 219 -15.45 12.17 -18.47
C SER A 219 -14.82 12.45 -19.84
N LEU A 220 -15.43 11.91 -20.89
CA LEU A 220 -15.01 12.14 -22.26
C LEU A 220 -15.56 13.48 -22.76
N PRO A 221 -14.79 14.23 -23.57
CA PRO A 221 -15.30 15.37 -24.32
C PRO A 221 -16.20 14.90 -25.47
N GLU A 222 -16.78 15.84 -26.20
CA GLU A 222 -17.46 15.51 -27.45
C GLU A 222 -16.39 15.10 -28.48
N MET A 223 -16.55 13.94 -29.12
CA MET A 223 -15.54 13.40 -30.03
C MET A 223 -16.13 13.05 -31.39
N TYR A 224 -15.51 13.58 -32.45
CA TYR A 224 -15.81 13.25 -33.84
C TYR A 224 -14.93 12.11 -34.38
N ALA A 225 -13.88 11.77 -33.64
CA ALA A 225 -13.02 10.63 -33.89
C ALA A 225 -12.33 10.26 -32.58
N PHE A 226 -12.01 8.99 -32.39
CA PHE A 226 -11.23 8.54 -31.25
C PHE A 226 -10.30 7.40 -31.63
N SER A 227 -9.33 7.16 -30.74
CA SER A 227 -8.49 5.97 -30.73
C SER A 227 -8.42 5.49 -29.30
N ILE A 228 -8.77 4.22 -29.06
CA ILE A 228 -8.66 3.59 -27.75
C ILE A 228 -7.72 2.41 -27.85
N CYS A 229 -6.74 2.34 -26.93
CA CYS A 229 -5.75 1.28 -26.87
C CYS A 229 -5.63 0.75 -25.45
N MET A 230 -5.45 -0.57 -25.31
CA MET A 230 -5.19 -1.19 -24.01
C MET A 230 -4.39 -2.49 -24.15
N TRP A 231 -3.61 -2.77 -23.11
CA TRP A 231 -3.08 -4.10 -22.87
C TRP A 231 -4.14 -4.93 -22.15
N ILE A 232 -4.42 -6.12 -22.69
CA ILE A 232 -5.43 -7.01 -22.14
C ILE A 232 -4.91 -8.44 -22.13
N LYS A 233 -5.30 -9.18 -21.09
CA LYS A 233 -5.00 -10.59 -20.93
C LYS A 233 -6.21 -11.27 -20.30
N SER A 234 -6.72 -12.29 -20.98
CA SER A 234 -7.85 -13.08 -20.49
C SER A 234 -7.69 -14.54 -20.87
N SER A 235 -8.11 -15.42 -19.96
CA SER A 235 -8.31 -16.85 -20.19
C SER A 235 -9.77 -17.24 -19.92
N ALA A 236 -10.67 -16.27 -19.90
CA ALA A 236 -12.08 -16.50 -19.63
C ALA A 236 -12.77 -17.08 -20.87
N SER A 237 -13.63 -18.07 -20.65
CA SER A 237 -14.44 -18.74 -21.66
C SER A 237 -15.90 -18.79 -21.16
N PRO A 238 -16.92 -18.55 -22.01
CA PRO A 238 -16.84 -18.42 -23.47
C PRO A 238 -16.42 -17.03 -23.99
N GLY A 239 -16.42 -15.99 -23.14
CA GLY A 239 -16.00 -14.64 -23.51
C GLY A 239 -15.50 -13.85 -22.30
N MET A 240 -14.60 -12.90 -22.56
CA MET A 240 -13.92 -12.10 -21.54
C MET A 240 -14.85 -11.15 -20.77
N GLY A 241 -16.00 -10.77 -21.34
CA GLY A 241 -16.89 -9.76 -20.77
C GLY A 241 -16.63 -8.38 -21.37
N THR A 242 -16.77 -7.34 -20.56
CA THR A 242 -16.76 -5.94 -21.02
C THR A 242 -15.51 -5.21 -20.49
N PRO A 243 -14.42 -5.11 -21.28
CA PRO A 243 -13.23 -4.36 -20.87
C PRO A 243 -13.54 -2.92 -20.45
N PHE A 244 -14.41 -2.24 -21.21
CA PHE A 244 -14.88 -0.91 -20.86
C PHE A 244 -16.27 -0.60 -21.45
N SER A 245 -16.97 0.30 -20.77
CA SER A 245 -18.24 0.88 -21.20
C SER A 245 -18.26 2.37 -20.91
N TYR A 246 -18.90 3.14 -21.76
CA TYR A 246 -19.16 4.56 -21.58
C TYR A 246 -20.64 4.83 -21.83
N ALA A 247 -21.28 5.40 -20.81
CA ALA A 247 -22.71 5.71 -20.81
C ALA A 247 -22.93 7.21 -20.63
N VAL A 248 -23.91 7.76 -21.35
CA VAL A 248 -24.39 9.15 -21.20
C VAL A 248 -25.88 9.13 -20.82
N PRO A 249 -26.43 10.21 -20.22
CA PRO A 249 -27.85 10.27 -19.93
C PRO A 249 -28.71 9.99 -21.17
N GLY A 250 -29.55 8.95 -21.08
CA GLY A 250 -30.42 8.51 -22.19
C GLY A 250 -29.77 7.58 -23.23
N GLN A 251 -28.48 7.25 -23.10
CA GLN A 251 -27.83 6.24 -23.93
C GLN A 251 -26.75 5.50 -23.13
N ALA A 252 -27.07 4.29 -22.67
CA ALA A 252 -26.17 3.44 -21.88
C ALA A 252 -25.01 2.89 -22.72
N ASN A 253 -25.27 2.60 -24.00
CA ASN A 253 -24.32 2.03 -24.94
C ASN A 253 -23.76 3.09 -25.89
N GLU A 254 -23.32 4.23 -25.33
CA GLU A 254 -22.73 5.31 -26.13
C GLU A 254 -21.41 4.85 -26.77
N LEU A 255 -20.56 4.17 -25.99
CA LEU A 255 -19.37 3.49 -26.49
C LEU A 255 -19.03 2.28 -25.60
N VAL A 256 -19.05 1.06 -26.14
CA VAL A 256 -18.79 -0.17 -25.38
C VAL A 256 -17.90 -1.12 -26.17
N LEU A 257 -16.96 -1.78 -25.48
CA LEU A 257 -16.23 -2.93 -26.03
C LEU A 257 -16.61 -4.16 -25.21
N ILE A 258 -17.09 -5.21 -25.87
CA ILE A 258 -17.61 -6.39 -25.20
C ILE A 258 -17.32 -7.67 -25.99
N GLU A 259 -17.02 -8.75 -25.27
CA GLU A 259 -17.00 -10.11 -25.78
C GLU A 259 -17.91 -10.97 -24.93
N TRP A 260 -19.06 -11.33 -25.49
CA TRP A 260 -20.11 -12.03 -24.75
C TRP A 260 -20.56 -13.31 -25.46
N GLY A 261 -20.62 -14.39 -24.69
CA GLY A 261 -20.99 -15.71 -25.22
C GLY A 261 -19.96 -16.22 -26.22
N ASN A 262 -20.43 -16.79 -27.33
CA ASN A 262 -19.59 -17.27 -28.43
C ASN A 262 -19.43 -16.25 -29.58
N ASN A 263 -19.77 -14.98 -29.32
CA ASN A 263 -19.61 -13.93 -30.32
C ASN A 263 -18.17 -13.42 -30.30
N PRO A 264 -17.64 -12.97 -31.44
CA PRO A 264 -16.36 -12.26 -31.46
C PRO A 264 -16.46 -10.98 -30.62
N MET A 265 -15.30 -10.39 -30.31
CA MET A 265 -15.26 -9.04 -29.73
C MET A 265 -16.08 -8.06 -30.57
N GLU A 266 -16.90 -7.26 -29.92
CA GLU A 266 -17.76 -6.27 -30.55
C GLU A 266 -17.49 -4.89 -29.96
N ILE A 267 -17.44 -3.88 -30.84
CA ILE A 267 -17.50 -2.48 -30.43
C ILE A 267 -18.89 -1.93 -30.75
N LEU A 268 -19.48 -1.28 -29.76
CA LEU A 268 -20.75 -0.61 -29.87
C LEU A 268 -20.54 0.89 -29.83
N ILE A 269 -21.18 1.61 -30.74
CA ILE A 269 -21.27 3.07 -30.75
C ILE A 269 -22.73 3.44 -30.97
N ASN A 270 -23.36 4.09 -29.98
CA ASN A 270 -24.78 4.45 -30.03
C ASN A 270 -25.68 3.26 -30.43
N ASP A 271 -25.55 2.13 -29.72
CA ASP A 271 -26.21 0.83 -29.99
C ASP A 271 -25.93 0.20 -31.37
N LYS A 272 -25.06 0.78 -32.20
CA LYS A 272 -24.62 0.17 -33.46
C LYS A 272 -23.41 -0.72 -33.20
N VAL A 273 -23.41 -1.91 -33.78
CA VAL A 273 -22.43 -2.96 -33.50
C VAL A 273 -21.47 -3.11 -34.68
N ALA A 274 -20.17 -3.22 -34.39
CA ALA A 274 -19.17 -3.73 -35.32
C ALA A 274 -18.39 -4.88 -34.68
N LYS A 275 -18.19 -5.96 -35.44
CA LYS A 275 -17.44 -7.15 -35.00
C LYS A 275 -15.96 -6.96 -35.30
N LEU A 276 -15.14 -7.11 -34.26
CA LEU A 276 -13.70 -6.93 -34.32
C LEU A 276 -12.99 -8.29 -34.43
N PRO A 277 -12.03 -8.45 -35.36
CA PRO A 277 -11.31 -9.70 -35.55
C PRO A 277 -10.14 -9.82 -34.56
N PHE A 278 -10.42 -9.77 -33.26
CA PHE A 278 -9.42 -9.98 -32.21
C PHE A 278 -9.40 -11.42 -31.72
N ALA A 279 -8.20 -11.96 -31.54
CA ALA A 279 -7.97 -13.26 -30.94
C ALA A 279 -7.07 -13.09 -29.70
N ILE A 280 -7.70 -12.92 -28.54
CA ILE A 280 -7.02 -12.52 -27.28
C ILE A 280 -7.34 -13.42 -26.07
N ASN A 281 -8.06 -14.52 -26.28
CA ASN A 281 -8.52 -15.45 -25.23
C ASN A 281 -7.53 -16.60 -24.96
N ASP A 282 -6.25 -16.41 -25.27
CA ASP A 282 -5.20 -17.44 -25.15
C ASP A 282 -4.42 -17.37 -23.81
N GLY A 283 -4.81 -16.49 -22.89
CA GLY A 283 -4.15 -16.27 -21.61
C GLY A 283 -2.84 -15.46 -21.69
N LYS A 284 -2.49 -14.90 -22.85
CA LYS A 284 -1.33 -14.02 -23.03
C LYS A 284 -1.75 -12.55 -23.05
N TRP A 285 -0.74 -11.69 -22.94
CA TRP A 285 -0.91 -10.25 -23.06
C TRP A 285 -0.98 -9.88 -24.54
N HIS A 286 -2.03 -9.17 -24.91
CA HIS A 286 -2.21 -8.58 -26.23
C HIS A 286 -2.41 -7.07 -26.09
N HIS A 287 -1.89 -6.31 -27.05
CA HIS A 287 -2.13 -4.88 -27.16
C HIS A 287 -3.15 -4.65 -28.28
N ILE A 288 -4.35 -4.21 -27.93
CA ILE A 288 -5.40 -3.92 -28.91
C ILE A 288 -5.63 -2.41 -29.03
N CYS A 289 -5.89 -1.95 -30.25
CA CYS A 289 -6.37 -0.60 -30.51
C CYS A 289 -7.56 -0.62 -31.47
N VAL A 290 -8.52 0.27 -31.24
CA VAL A 290 -9.60 0.57 -32.19
C VAL A 290 -9.61 2.06 -32.46
N THR A 291 -9.65 2.42 -33.73
CA THR A 291 -9.86 3.80 -34.18
C THR A 291 -11.21 3.90 -34.86
N TRP A 292 -11.88 5.03 -34.69
CA TRP A 292 -13.17 5.28 -35.32
C TRP A 292 -13.35 6.77 -35.61
N THR A 293 -14.11 7.08 -36.66
CA THR A 293 -14.51 8.46 -37.00
C THR A 293 -15.99 8.56 -37.38
N THR A 294 -16.61 9.69 -37.04
CA THR A 294 -17.97 10.04 -37.44
C THR A 294 -18.17 10.07 -38.95
N ARG A 295 -17.11 10.39 -39.72
CA ARG A 295 -17.20 10.44 -41.17
C ARG A 295 -17.37 9.03 -41.71
N ASP A 296 -18.57 8.75 -42.20
CA ASP A 296 -18.98 7.47 -42.77
C ASP A 296 -18.87 6.27 -41.80
N GLY A 297 -18.62 6.53 -40.51
CA GLY A 297 -18.52 5.50 -39.48
C GLY A 297 -17.34 4.55 -39.68
N VAL A 298 -16.24 5.04 -40.27
CA VAL A 298 -15.06 4.22 -40.56
C VAL A 298 -14.35 3.84 -39.27
N TRP A 299 -14.00 2.55 -39.14
CA TRP A 299 -13.23 2.03 -38.02
C TRP A 299 -12.10 1.11 -38.49
N GLU A 300 -11.05 1.04 -37.69
CA GLU A 300 -9.91 0.14 -37.90
C GLU A 300 -9.55 -0.54 -36.58
N ALA A 301 -9.14 -1.80 -36.66
CA ALA A 301 -8.80 -2.64 -35.53
C ALA A 301 -7.35 -3.09 -35.67
N TYR A 302 -6.59 -2.95 -34.58
CA TYR A 302 -5.18 -3.32 -34.50
C TYR A 302 -4.96 -4.26 -33.33
N GLN A 303 -4.24 -5.36 -33.56
CA GLN A 303 -3.80 -6.29 -32.54
C GLN A 303 -2.27 -6.43 -32.62
N ASP A 304 -1.61 -6.24 -31.48
CA ASP A 304 -0.16 -6.35 -31.32
C ASP A 304 0.63 -5.51 -32.32
N GLY A 305 0.09 -4.33 -32.65
CA GLY A 305 0.68 -3.36 -33.58
C GLY A 305 0.38 -3.62 -35.06
N THR A 306 -0.36 -4.67 -35.41
CA THR A 306 -0.75 -5.00 -36.79
C THR A 306 -2.23 -4.74 -37.00
N GLN A 307 -2.61 -4.11 -38.12
CA GLN A 307 -4.02 -3.94 -38.48
C GLN A 307 -4.64 -5.30 -38.83
N THR A 308 -5.68 -5.71 -38.11
CA THR A 308 -6.36 -7.00 -38.29
C THR A 308 -7.75 -6.84 -38.92
N GLY A 309 -8.34 -5.65 -38.86
CA GLY A 309 -9.67 -5.40 -39.42
C GLY A 309 -9.93 -3.93 -39.73
N ASN A 310 -10.95 -3.71 -40.54
CA ASN A 310 -11.52 -2.40 -40.82
C ASN A 310 -12.97 -2.56 -41.25
N GLY A 311 -13.71 -1.46 -41.24
CA GLY A 311 -15.05 -1.38 -41.77
C GLY A 311 -15.58 0.05 -41.77
N GLU A 312 -16.82 0.18 -42.16
CA GLU A 312 -17.53 1.46 -42.27
C GLU A 312 -18.98 1.33 -41.77
N ASN A 313 -19.73 2.42 -41.81
CA ASN A 313 -21.13 2.50 -41.40
C ASN A 313 -21.40 2.16 -39.92
N LEU A 314 -20.39 2.26 -39.07
CA LEU A 314 -20.57 2.19 -37.61
C LEU A 314 -20.95 3.58 -37.09
N ALA A 315 -22.23 3.78 -36.76
CA ALA A 315 -22.76 5.04 -36.22
C ALA A 315 -22.31 6.31 -37.00
N PRO A 316 -22.46 6.35 -38.33
CA PRO A 316 -22.01 7.49 -39.12
C PRO A 316 -22.73 8.78 -38.67
N TYR A 317 -21.99 9.89 -38.70
CA TYR A 317 -22.46 11.25 -38.35
C TYR A 317 -22.95 11.42 -36.90
N HIS A 318 -22.71 10.46 -36.01
CA HIS A 318 -23.04 10.54 -34.59
C HIS A 318 -21.80 10.87 -33.76
N PRO A 319 -21.56 12.12 -33.33
CA PRO A 319 -20.44 12.43 -32.43
C PRO A 319 -20.65 11.74 -31.07
N ILE A 320 -19.57 11.22 -30.48
CA ILE A 320 -19.61 10.66 -29.12
C ILE A 320 -19.98 11.78 -28.16
N LYS A 321 -21.08 11.59 -27.44
CA LYS A 321 -21.62 12.59 -26.53
C LYS A 321 -20.68 12.84 -25.33
N PRO A 322 -20.52 14.09 -24.90
CA PRO A 322 -19.67 14.43 -23.75
C PRO A 322 -20.34 14.08 -22.41
N GLN A 323 -19.58 14.23 -21.32
CA GLN A 323 -20.10 14.27 -19.93
C GLN A 323 -20.74 12.96 -19.44
N GLY A 324 -20.45 11.82 -20.07
CA GLY A 324 -20.83 10.50 -19.60
C GLY A 324 -19.92 9.93 -18.50
N VAL A 325 -20.15 8.67 -18.15
CA VAL A 325 -19.38 7.91 -17.18
C VAL A 325 -18.66 6.77 -17.89
N LEU A 326 -17.33 6.76 -17.81
CA LEU A 326 -16.48 5.69 -18.34
C LEU A 326 -16.11 4.72 -17.21
N VAL A 327 -16.42 3.45 -17.42
CA VAL A 327 -16.16 2.34 -16.50
C VAL A 327 -15.32 1.26 -17.18
N LEU A 328 -14.44 0.61 -16.42
CA LEU A 328 -13.66 -0.56 -16.83
C LEU A 328 -14.14 -1.80 -16.08
N GLY A 329 -14.28 -2.91 -16.80
CA GLY A 329 -14.62 -4.23 -16.25
C GLY A 329 -16.12 -4.51 -16.09
N GLN A 330 -17.01 -3.62 -16.53
CA GLN A 330 -18.47 -3.79 -16.49
C GLN A 330 -19.14 -3.19 -17.72
N GLU A 331 -20.39 -3.60 -17.92
CA GLU A 331 -21.39 -2.92 -18.76
C GLU A 331 -22.38 -2.16 -17.84
N GLN A 332 -22.99 -1.09 -18.34
CA GLN A 332 -23.65 -0.04 -17.51
C GLN A 332 -25.15 0.11 -17.76
#